data_AF-A0A9N8EGU9-F1
#
_entry.id   AF-A0A9N8EGU9-F1
#
_cell.length_a   1.000
_cell.length_b   1.000
_cell.length_c   1.000
_cell.angle_alpha   90.00
_cell.angle_beta   90.00
_cell.angle_gamma   90.00
#
_symmetry.space_group_name_H-M   'P 1'
#
loop_
_entity.id
_entity.type
_entity.pdbx_description
1 polymer ?
#
loop_
_entity_poly.entity_id
_entity_poly.type
_entity_poly.pdbx_seq_one_letter_code
_entity_poly.pdbx_strand_id
1 'polypeptide(L)'
;MVNNSIFRQICAMLPATLHCFLLLGTAQATTFLPPMERSALMDGNGCSDVQWTVDREAMTLQMAFKSTEGAEWVGLGIAEFGSMKGADIMLVKMIHNNDSVRPSFVVEDLISTDFVKPRKDLLQNVELLRAEVDENGRIHALIERPLDSCDIDDIAIEAYKQTIICASGYLDDGNEIAYHGPRQHSSTTVNLIVDEDLLYGSAPSFSSQSQSGTVLLDEGGIVKAHGFNPNSTTSLEPIAVDIQLPNISLPQDTVTSFVCVAFKLPLGISVKSMGIETVWGNGQTRGTMGKQPDRISHQALFRCSEAENVGLLIEGQAFDCGEGVPSYCHVSFAATRALLIEPPPGAHIPLEPGNYILRVHYDNAAGSPVDADRTGLRVWTEPPTMQSRTKPANLVYHGGIKSTIQIPADPEQKDYAVHFQISGEASKAVLPPTGVHVFLSQLHMHSSGLHGRLQLVRNGVHIMDVFDTISY
;
A
#
# COMPACT_ATOMS: atom_id res chain seq x y z
N MET A 1 0.12 -52.60 -33.99
CA MET A 1 0.92 -52.82 -35.22
C MET A 1 1.36 -51.45 -35.70
N VAL A 2 2.65 -51.10 -35.58
CA VAL A 2 3.60 -50.99 -36.73
C VAL A 2 3.21 -49.77 -37.60
N ASN A 3 4.02 -48.74 -37.87
CA ASN A 3 5.47 -48.67 -37.90
C ASN A 3 5.98 -47.21 -37.91
N ASN A 4 7.24 -47.07 -37.48
CA ASN A 4 8.19 -46.06 -37.92
C ASN A 4 8.34 -46.02 -39.46
N SER A 5 8.61 -44.86 -40.05
CA SER A 5 9.74 -44.73 -41.02
C SER A 5 10.10 -43.30 -41.43
N ILE A 6 11.34 -42.83 -41.17
CA ILE A 6 12.54 -42.73 -42.08
C ILE A 6 12.58 -41.38 -42.86
N PHE A 7 13.62 -40.52 -42.75
CA PHE A 7 14.89 -40.46 -43.53
C PHE A 7 15.65 -39.17 -43.08
N ARG A 8 16.99 -38.99 -43.04
CA ARG A 8 18.14 -39.56 -43.74
C ARG A 8 19.44 -39.41 -42.93
N GLN A 9 20.28 -40.44 -42.97
CA GLN A 9 21.73 -40.38 -42.71
C GLN A 9 22.47 -39.70 -43.88
N ILE A 10 23.51 -38.93 -43.56
CA ILE A 10 24.72 -38.85 -44.37
C ILE A 10 25.88 -39.25 -43.46
N CYS A 11 26.57 -40.31 -43.86
CA CYS A 11 27.76 -40.84 -43.21
C CYS A 11 28.98 -40.38 -44.03
N ALA A 12 29.95 -39.74 -43.38
CA ALA A 12 31.31 -39.58 -43.91
C ALA A 12 32.29 -39.96 -42.80
N MET A 13 33.01 -41.05 -43.02
CA MET A 13 34.09 -41.55 -42.17
C MET A 13 35.33 -40.66 -42.31
N LEU A 14 36.01 -40.33 -41.22
CA LEU A 14 37.46 -40.03 -41.11
C LEU A 14 37.87 -40.11 -39.62
N PRO A 15 39.16 -40.36 -39.31
CA PRO A 15 39.57 -41.21 -38.18
C PRO A 15 39.66 -40.50 -36.83
N ALA A 16 39.56 -41.33 -35.79
CA ALA A 16 39.61 -40.99 -34.38
C ALA A 16 40.86 -40.18 -33.98
N THR A 17 40.62 -39.00 -33.41
CA THR A 17 41.43 -38.43 -32.33
C THR A 17 40.48 -37.91 -31.25
N LEU A 18 40.33 -38.69 -30.19
CA LEU A 18 39.50 -38.35 -29.03
C LEU A 18 40.18 -37.25 -28.22
N HIS A 19 39.92 -35.99 -28.56
CA HIS A 19 40.23 -34.87 -27.68
C HIS A 19 39.12 -34.78 -26.63
N CYS A 20 39.39 -35.31 -25.45
CA CYS A 20 38.55 -35.10 -24.27
C CYS A 20 38.72 -33.64 -23.83
N PHE A 21 37.91 -32.73 -24.37
CA PHE A 21 37.74 -31.41 -23.78
C PHE A 21 36.89 -31.58 -22.52
N LEU A 22 37.56 -31.61 -21.36
CA LEU A 22 36.90 -31.32 -20.09
C LEU A 22 36.42 -29.86 -20.17
N LEU A 23 35.16 -29.67 -20.55
CA LEU A 23 34.44 -28.46 -20.20
C LEU A 23 34.23 -28.51 -18.68
N LEU A 24 35.15 -27.91 -17.93
CA LEU A 24 34.91 -27.49 -16.57
C LEU A 24 33.85 -26.39 -16.61
N GLY A 25 32.59 -26.79 -16.75
CA GLY A 25 31.48 -25.94 -16.40
C GLY A 25 31.56 -25.74 -14.89
N THR A 26 31.89 -24.53 -14.46
CA THR A 26 31.68 -24.12 -13.07
C THR A 26 30.19 -24.29 -12.79
N ALA A 27 29.81 -25.26 -11.97
CA ALA A 27 28.48 -25.29 -11.40
C ALA A 27 28.31 -23.98 -10.62
N GLN A 28 27.51 -23.06 -11.18
CA GLN A 28 27.05 -21.92 -10.40
C GLN A 28 26.35 -22.50 -9.17
N ALA A 29 26.68 -21.97 -7.99
CA ALA A 29 25.96 -22.31 -6.77
C ALA A 29 24.47 -22.11 -7.05
N THR A 30 23.70 -23.19 -7.05
CA THR A 30 22.25 -23.12 -7.16
C THR A 30 21.76 -22.39 -5.92
N THR A 31 21.28 -21.16 -6.09
CA THR A 31 20.69 -20.38 -5.00
C THR A 31 19.51 -21.15 -4.40
N PHE A 32 19.36 -21.13 -3.07
CA PHE A 32 18.30 -21.84 -2.36
C PHE A 32 16.90 -21.44 -2.87
N LEU A 33 16.70 -20.14 -3.03
CA LEU A 33 15.47 -19.55 -3.54
C LEU A 33 15.59 -19.31 -5.05
N PRO A 34 14.48 -19.44 -5.81
CA PRO A 34 14.36 -18.74 -7.06
C PRO A 34 14.52 -17.22 -6.82
N PRO A 35 14.92 -16.43 -7.81
CA PRO A 35 14.93 -14.98 -7.69
C PRO A 35 13.51 -14.51 -7.35
N MET A 36 13.33 -13.99 -6.14
CA MET A 36 12.08 -13.40 -5.70
C MET A 36 11.99 -11.97 -6.25
N GLU A 37 10.82 -11.56 -6.72
CA GLU A 37 10.65 -10.27 -7.36
C GLU A 37 10.65 -9.11 -6.36
N ARG A 38 10.14 -9.35 -5.14
CA ARG A 38 9.88 -8.30 -4.15
C ARG A 38 10.36 -8.67 -2.77
N SER A 39 10.57 -7.66 -1.93
CA SER A 39 10.98 -7.83 -0.55
C SER A 39 10.46 -6.72 0.35
N ALA A 40 10.35 -7.00 1.65
CA ALA A 40 9.99 -6.01 2.64
C ALA A 40 10.92 -6.07 3.85
N LEU A 41 11.22 -4.90 4.40
CA LEU A 41 11.82 -4.79 5.72
C LEU A 41 10.75 -5.03 6.78
N MET A 42 11.07 -5.90 7.73
CA MET A 42 10.20 -6.27 8.84
C MET A 42 10.55 -5.44 10.08
N ASP A 43 9.56 -4.81 10.71
CA ASP A 43 9.74 -4.11 11.98
C ASP A 43 9.67 -5.12 13.12
N GLY A 44 10.81 -5.48 13.71
CA GLY A 44 10.87 -6.37 14.87
C GLY A 44 11.97 -7.42 14.78
N ASN A 45 11.90 -8.44 15.64
CA ASN A 45 12.92 -9.49 15.76
C ASN A 45 12.32 -10.91 15.70
N GLY A 46 11.12 -11.08 15.13
CA GLY A 46 10.47 -12.38 14.98
C GLY A 46 10.93 -13.18 13.77
N CYS A 47 11.22 -12.51 12.66
CA CYS A 47 11.75 -13.12 11.44
C CYS A 47 12.32 -12.04 10.51
N SER A 48 13.02 -12.45 9.45
CA SER A 48 13.64 -11.54 8.48
C SER A 48 13.53 -12.06 7.03
N ASP A 49 14.05 -11.26 6.09
CA ASP A 49 14.15 -11.59 4.66
C ASP A 49 12.83 -12.06 4.04
N VAL A 50 11.74 -11.35 4.36
CA VAL A 50 10.43 -11.61 3.75
C VAL A 50 10.46 -11.13 2.31
N GLN A 51 10.28 -12.07 1.39
CA GLN A 51 10.33 -11.87 -0.05
C GLN A 51 9.18 -12.59 -0.73
N TRP A 52 8.69 -12.07 -1.85
CA TRP A 52 7.57 -12.71 -2.55
C TRP A 52 7.57 -12.45 -4.05
N THR A 53 6.83 -13.29 -4.76
CA THR A 53 6.57 -13.21 -6.20
C THR A 53 5.10 -13.54 -6.42
N VAL A 54 4.44 -12.80 -7.33
CA VAL A 54 3.03 -13.00 -7.67
C VAL A 54 2.91 -13.51 -9.09
N ASP A 55 2.34 -14.70 -9.25
CA ASP A 55 1.92 -15.19 -10.56
C ASP A 55 0.47 -14.77 -10.83
N ARG A 56 0.28 -13.80 -11.73
CA ARG A 56 -1.04 -13.27 -12.09
C ARG A 56 -1.82 -14.17 -13.05
N GLU A 57 -1.15 -15.10 -13.73
CA GLU A 57 -1.80 -16.04 -14.63
C GLU A 57 -2.29 -17.27 -13.84
N ALA A 58 -1.44 -17.78 -12.95
CA ALA A 58 -1.78 -18.88 -12.04
C ALA A 58 -2.61 -18.43 -10.83
N MET A 59 -2.68 -17.12 -10.57
CA MET A 59 -3.33 -16.54 -9.38
C MET A 59 -2.74 -17.09 -8.07
N THR A 60 -1.42 -17.15 -7.98
CA THR A 60 -0.68 -17.63 -6.79
C THR A 60 0.33 -16.61 -6.27
N LEU A 61 0.67 -16.75 -4.99
CA LEU A 61 1.68 -15.99 -4.27
C LEU A 61 2.70 -16.96 -3.68
N GLN A 62 3.97 -16.81 -4.08
CA GLN A 62 5.09 -17.49 -3.45
C GLN A 62 5.75 -16.56 -2.44
N MET A 63 6.00 -17.05 -1.22
CA MET A 63 6.64 -16.27 -0.16
C MET A 63 7.83 -17.00 0.44
N ALA A 64 8.94 -16.29 0.56
CA ALA A 64 10.14 -16.74 1.25
C ALA A 64 10.37 -15.90 2.51
N PHE A 65 10.81 -16.54 3.59
CA PHE A 65 11.07 -15.88 4.86
C PHE A 65 12.01 -16.71 5.73
N LYS A 66 12.65 -16.04 6.72
CA LYS A 66 13.67 -16.64 7.57
C LYS A 66 13.40 -16.47 9.04
N SER A 67 13.58 -17.54 9.81
CA SER A 67 13.45 -17.51 11.26
C SER A 67 14.59 -16.77 11.96
N THR A 68 14.44 -16.55 13.25
CA THR A 68 15.57 -16.22 14.14
C THR A 68 16.53 -17.40 14.29
N GLU A 69 17.73 -17.12 14.80
CA GLU A 69 18.78 -18.11 15.03
C GLU A 69 18.33 -19.19 16.01
N GLY A 70 18.48 -20.46 15.62
CA GLY A 70 18.15 -21.62 16.46
C GLY A 70 16.65 -21.95 16.56
N ALA A 71 15.77 -21.21 15.89
CA ALA A 71 14.34 -21.48 15.93
C ALA A 71 13.97 -22.81 15.24
N GLU A 72 12.94 -23.46 15.75
CA GLU A 72 12.43 -24.75 15.29
C GLU A 72 11.11 -24.65 14.54
N TRP A 73 10.50 -23.47 14.56
CA TRP A 73 9.40 -23.09 13.69
C TRP A 73 9.48 -21.61 13.32
N VAL A 74 8.88 -21.26 12.19
CA VAL A 74 8.66 -19.88 11.75
C VAL A 74 7.29 -19.76 11.12
N GLY A 75 6.53 -18.77 11.55
CA GLY A 75 5.21 -18.45 11.02
C GLY A 75 5.22 -17.09 10.36
N LEU A 76 4.68 -17.03 9.15
CA LEU A 76 4.29 -15.80 8.48
C LEU A 76 2.77 -15.70 8.57
N GLY A 77 2.21 -14.51 8.66
CA GLY A 77 0.76 -14.35 8.62
C GLY A 77 0.34 -13.05 7.96
N ILE A 78 -0.87 -13.05 7.44
CA ILE A 78 -1.56 -11.87 6.92
C ILE A 78 -2.57 -11.46 7.98
N ALA A 79 -2.58 -10.18 8.31
CA ALA A 79 -3.44 -9.63 9.34
C ALA A 79 -4.01 -8.29 8.88
N GLU A 80 -5.25 -8.00 9.27
CA GLU A 80 -5.89 -6.72 8.97
C GLU A 80 -5.24 -5.54 9.72
N PHE A 81 -4.75 -5.77 10.95
CA PHE A 81 -4.27 -4.69 11.84
C PHE A 81 -2.92 -5.00 12.51
N GLY A 82 -2.11 -5.88 11.93
CA GLY A 82 -0.77 -6.22 12.44
C GLY A 82 -0.72 -6.96 13.79
N SER A 83 -1.87 -7.45 14.25
CA SER A 83 -2.00 -8.25 15.45
C SER A 83 -2.24 -9.72 15.09
N MET A 84 -1.96 -10.64 16.02
CA MET A 84 -2.21 -12.06 15.81
C MET A 84 -3.71 -12.40 15.73
N LYS A 85 -4.59 -11.58 16.31
CA LYS A 85 -6.04 -11.83 16.27
C LYS A 85 -6.61 -11.51 14.89
N GLY A 86 -7.34 -12.47 14.32
CA GLY A 86 -7.90 -12.42 12.97
C GLY A 86 -6.87 -12.71 11.88
N ALA A 87 -5.70 -13.27 12.21
CA ALA A 87 -4.65 -13.52 11.24
C ALA A 87 -4.78 -14.91 10.58
N ASP A 88 -4.55 -14.92 9.27
CA ASP A 88 -4.30 -16.08 8.40
C ASP A 88 -2.79 -16.37 8.47
N ILE A 89 -2.41 -17.55 8.97
CA ILE A 89 -1.03 -17.86 9.38
C ILE A 89 -0.53 -19.13 8.67
N MET A 90 0.56 -18.96 7.94
CA MET A 90 1.32 -20.03 7.30
C MET A 90 2.53 -20.38 8.17
N LEU A 91 2.50 -21.54 8.83
CA LEU A 91 3.53 -21.94 9.78
C LEU A 91 4.38 -23.09 9.26
N VAL A 92 5.69 -22.88 9.15
CA VAL A 92 6.65 -23.93 8.82
C VAL A 92 7.35 -24.38 10.09
N LYS A 93 7.28 -25.68 10.40
CA LYS A 93 7.96 -26.27 11.57
C LYS A 93 8.80 -27.49 11.23
N MET A 94 9.84 -27.69 12.01
CA MET A 94 10.68 -28.87 11.94
C MET A 94 9.92 -30.11 12.44
N ILE A 95 10.25 -31.26 11.86
CA ILE A 95 9.85 -32.58 12.33
C ILE A 95 11.10 -33.28 12.83
N HIS A 96 11.17 -33.51 14.14
CA HIS A 96 12.21 -34.30 14.76
C HIS A 96 11.92 -35.80 14.59
N ASN A 97 12.53 -36.40 13.56
CA ASN A 97 12.57 -37.84 13.41
C ASN A 97 13.91 -38.37 13.93
N ASN A 98 13.87 -39.22 14.96
CA ASN A 98 15.06 -39.77 15.63
C ASN A 98 16.06 -40.51 14.72
N ASP A 99 15.69 -40.82 13.47
CA ASP A 99 16.50 -41.57 12.48
C ASP A 99 16.98 -40.75 11.28
N SER A 100 16.65 -39.45 11.20
CA SER A 100 16.98 -38.62 10.03
C SER A 100 18.20 -37.73 10.28
N VAL A 101 19.22 -37.87 9.42
CA VAL A 101 20.45 -37.04 9.46
C VAL A 101 20.18 -35.58 9.06
N ARG A 102 19.02 -35.30 8.45
CA ARG A 102 18.59 -33.97 8.02
C ARG A 102 17.23 -33.62 8.61
N PRO A 103 17.01 -32.36 9.03
CA PRO A 103 15.70 -31.92 9.48
C PRO A 103 14.70 -32.00 8.31
N SER A 104 13.52 -32.56 8.61
CA SER A 104 12.34 -32.52 7.73
C SER A 104 11.40 -31.41 8.19
N PHE A 105 10.57 -30.90 7.29
CA PHE A 105 9.67 -29.79 7.56
C PHE A 105 8.24 -30.09 7.13
N VAL A 106 7.29 -29.43 7.78
CA VAL A 106 5.88 -29.37 7.37
C VAL A 106 5.40 -27.94 7.43
N VAL A 107 4.50 -27.58 6.52
CA VAL A 107 3.72 -26.33 6.62
C VAL A 107 2.34 -26.65 7.16
N GLU A 108 1.84 -25.81 8.05
CA GLU A 108 0.49 -25.86 8.60
C GLU A 108 -0.21 -24.55 8.27
N ASP A 109 -1.42 -24.67 7.74
CA ASP A 109 -2.35 -23.57 7.57
C ASP A 109 -3.12 -23.35 8.87
N LEU A 110 -3.06 -22.15 9.42
CA LEU A 110 -3.53 -21.84 10.76
C LEU A 110 -4.35 -20.55 10.74
N ILE A 111 -5.45 -20.54 11.49
CA ILE A 111 -6.22 -19.34 11.76
C ILE A 111 -6.12 -18.98 13.25
N SER A 112 -5.94 -17.69 13.49
CA SER A 112 -5.90 -17.13 14.83
C SER A 112 -7.12 -16.26 15.11
N THR A 113 -7.98 -16.69 16.03
CA THR A 113 -9.19 -15.93 16.40
C THR A 113 -9.01 -15.05 17.64
N ASP A 114 -7.89 -15.20 18.36
CA ASP A 114 -7.58 -14.46 19.59
C ASP A 114 -6.06 -14.47 19.86
N PHE A 115 -5.62 -13.84 20.95
CA PHE A 115 -4.21 -13.81 21.37
C PHE A 115 -3.72 -15.11 22.03
N VAL A 116 -4.15 -16.26 21.48
CA VAL A 116 -3.82 -17.61 21.97
C VAL A 116 -3.20 -18.43 20.85
N LYS A 117 -2.73 -19.65 21.16
CA LYS A 117 -2.18 -20.57 20.15
C LYS A 117 -3.18 -20.71 18.97
N PRO A 118 -2.76 -20.41 17.72
CA PRO A 118 -3.62 -20.54 16.56
C PRO A 118 -4.11 -21.97 16.38
N ARG A 119 -5.34 -22.11 15.85
CA ARG A 119 -5.90 -23.42 15.52
C ARG A 119 -5.52 -23.76 14.08
N LYS A 120 -5.44 -25.06 13.79
CA LYS A 120 -5.33 -25.51 12.40
C LYS A 120 -6.58 -25.11 11.63
N ASP A 121 -6.35 -24.64 10.41
CA ASP A 121 -7.43 -24.43 9.46
C ASP A 121 -8.02 -25.78 9.02
N LEU A 122 -9.29 -25.77 8.65
CA LEU A 122 -10.01 -26.91 8.10
C LEU A 122 -9.54 -27.22 6.68
N LEU A 123 -9.21 -26.19 5.89
CA LEU A 123 -8.65 -26.34 4.56
C LEU A 123 -7.15 -26.02 4.60
N GLN A 124 -6.35 -26.78 3.85
CA GLN A 124 -4.93 -26.51 3.70
C GLN A 124 -4.74 -25.84 2.34
N ASN A 125 -4.66 -24.51 2.34
CA ASN A 125 -4.52 -23.69 1.14
C ASN A 125 -3.07 -23.32 0.85
N VAL A 126 -2.15 -23.75 1.73
CA VAL A 126 -0.72 -23.44 1.67
C VAL A 126 0.11 -24.69 1.40
N GLU A 127 1.04 -24.59 0.44
CA GLU A 127 2.00 -25.63 0.10
C GLU A 127 3.43 -25.24 0.48
N LEU A 128 4.19 -26.20 1.01
CA LEU A 128 5.62 -26.02 1.27
C LEU A 128 6.41 -26.41 0.02
N LEU A 129 6.97 -25.42 -0.67
CA LEU A 129 7.82 -25.68 -1.83
C LEU A 129 9.23 -26.10 -1.40
N ARG A 130 9.79 -25.42 -0.39
CA ARG A 130 11.13 -25.72 0.11
C ARG A 130 11.33 -25.23 1.54
N ALA A 131 12.08 -25.99 2.33
CA ALA A 131 12.63 -25.51 3.61
C ALA A 131 14.01 -26.13 3.88
N GLU A 132 14.92 -25.36 4.44
CA GLU A 132 16.20 -25.84 4.95
C GLU A 132 16.66 -25.03 6.17
N VAL A 133 17.68 -25.54 6.86
CA VAL A 133 18.35 -24.84 7.95
C VAL A 133 19.69 -24.33 7.45
N ASP A 134 19.99 -23.04 7.67
CA ASP A 134 21.28 -22.45 7.33
C ASP A 134 22.39 -22.79 8.35
N GLU A 135 23.62 -22.33 8.10
CA GLU A 135 24.77 -22.58 8.98
C GLU A 135 24.61 -21.99 10.39
N ASN A 136 23.74 -20.99 10.55
CA ASN A 136 23.44 -20.35 11.82
C ASN A 136 22.22 -21.00 12.52
N GLY A 137 21.63 -22.06 11.95
CA GLY A 137 20.45 -22.67 12.55
C GLY A 137 19.14 -21.91 12.26
N ARG A 138 19.07 -21.08 11.22
CA ARG A 138 17.84 -20.40 10.80
C ARG A 138 17.09 -21.23 9.78
N ILE A 139 15.78 -21.34 9.95
CA ILE A 139 14.89 -21.93 8.96
C ILE A 139 14.69 -20.93 7.82
N HIS A 140 15.01 -21.35 6.60
CA HIS A 140 14.64 -20.65 5.38
C HIS A 140 13.47 -21.39 4.75
N ALA A 141 12.31 -20.76 4.68
CA ALA A 141 11.10 -21.34 4.11
C ALA A 141 10.76 -20.66 2.78
N LEU A 142 10.20 -21.45 1.85
CA LEU A 142 9.53 -21.00 0.64
C LEU A 142 8.20 -21.75 0.55
N ILE A 143 7.10 -20.99 0.55
CA ILE A 143 5.73 -21.51 0.47
C ILE A 143 5.00 -20.91 -0.73
N GLU A 144 3.90 -21.55 -1.12
CA GLU A 144 2.97 -21.04 -2.11
C GLU A 144 1.53 -21.11 -1.59
N ARG A 145 0.72 -20.10 -1.92
CA ARG A 145 -0.73 -20.11 -1.70
C ARG A 145 -1.47 -19.42 -2.85
N PRO A 146 -2.75 -19.71 -3.08
CA PRO A 146 -3.60 -18.90 -3.97
C PRO A 146 -3.67 -17.44 -3.52
N LEU A 147 -3.89 -16.52 -4.47
CA LEU A 147 -4.22 -15.13 -4.14
C LEU A 147 -5.57 -15.01 -3.44
N ASP A 148 -6.54 -15.85 -3.83
CA ASP A 148 -7.83 -15.98 -3.17
C ASP A 148 -8.14 -17.48 -3.12
N SER A 149 -8.15 -18.04 -1.91
CA SER A 149 -8.39 -19.47 -1.69
C SER A 149 -9.89 -19.83 -1.71
N CYS A 150 -10.77 -18.82 -1.69
CA CYS A 150 -12.19 -18.96 -1.44
C CYS A 150 -12.54 -19.62 -0.09
N ASP A 151 -11.59 -19.68 0.84
CA ASP A 151 -11.85 -20.02 2.25
C ASP A 151 -12.30 -18.76 3.01
N ILE A 152 -13.29 -18.92 3.88
CA ILE A 152 -13.80 -17.85 4.74
C ILE A 152 -12.87 -17.53 5.90
N ASP A 153 -11.99 -18.47 6.26
CA ASP A 153 -11.01 -18.32 7.34
C ASP A 153 -9.68 -17.69 6.83
N ASP A 154 -9.49 -17.64 5.50
CA ASP A 154 -8.33 -17.03 4.83
C ASP A 154 -8.53 -15.55 4.50
N ILE A 155 -7.41 -14.82 4.47
CA ILE A 155 -7.38 -13.45 3.95
C ILE A 155 -6.90 -13.48 2.50
N ALA A 156 -7.76 -13.01 1.59
CA ALA A 156 -7.41 -12.84 0.19
C ALA A 156 -6.28 -11.81 0.01
N ILE A 157 -5.36 -12.08 -0.91
CA ILE A 157 -4.32 -11.16 -1.35
C ILE A 157 -4.94 -10.15 -2.31
N GLU A 158 -4.97 -8.90 -1.88
CA GLU A 158 -5.59 -7.83 -2.64
C GLU A 158 -4.56 -6.78 -3.07
N ALA A 159 -4.94 -5.95 -4.04
CA ALA A 159 -4.10 -4.87 -4.56
C ALA A 159 -4.10 -3.63 -3.65
N TYR A 160 -4.12 -3.83 -2.34
CA TYR A 160 -3.97 -2.79 -1.32
C TYR A 160 -2.96 -3.23 -0.26
N LYS A 161 -2.58 -2.31 0.63
CA LYS A 161 -1.61 -2.61 1.68
C LYS A 161 -2.21 -3.53 2.75
N GLN A 162 -1.64 -4.71 2.88
CA GLN A 162 -1.99 -5.68 3.92
C GLN A 162 -0.84 -5.75 4.92
N THR A 163 -1.15 -6.02 6.19
CA THR A 163 -0.11 -6.19 7.20
C THR A 163 0.35 -7.64 7.22
N ILE A 164 1.66 -7.82 7.05
CA ILE A 164 2.32 -9.10 7.26
C ILE A 164 2.84 -9.12 8.70
N ILE A 165 2.52 -10.17 9.43
CA ILE A 165 3.09 -10.48 10.73
C ILE A 165 4.01 -11.69 10.61
N CYS A 166 4.99 -11.79 11.48
CA CYS A 166 5.93 -12.89 11.46
C CYS A 166 6.49 -13.18 12.85
N ALA A 167 6.67 -14.45 13.16
CA ALA A 167 7.25 -14.90 14.43
C ALA A 167 8.03 -16.19 14.23
N SER A 168 8.97 -16.47 15.13
CA SER A 168 9.66 -17.75 15.19
C SER A 168 9.91 -18.13 16.64
N GLY A 169 10.15 -19.42 16.88
CA GLY A 169 10.38 -19.92 18.22
C GLY A 169 10.77 -21.39 18.23
N TYR A 170 10.68 -22.00 19.41
CA TYR A 170 11.04 -23.39 19.66
C TYR A 170 9.80 -24.29 19.72
N LEU A 171 10.00 -25.58 19.52
CA LEU A 171 9.00 -26.59 19.81
C LEU A 171 9.07 -26.96 21.30
N ASP A 172 7.94 -27.34 21.88
CA ASP A 172 7.91 -27.90 23.23
C ASP A 172 8.27 -29.41 23.22
N ASP A 173 8.32 -30.02 24.40
CA ASP A 173 8.63 -31.46 24.57
C ASP A 173 7.64 -32.38 23.82
N GLY A 174 6.48 -31.87 23.41
CA GLY A 174 5.48 -32.56 22.61
C GLY A 174 5.63 -32.38 21.11
N ASN A 175 6.70 -31.73 20.64
CA ASN A 175 6.87 -31.26 19.25
C ASN A 175 5.76 -30.30 18.78
N GLU A 176 5.16 -29.56 19.72
CA GLU A 176 4.14 -28.56 19.44
C GLU A 176 4.74 -27.16 19.46
N ILE A 177 4.13 -26.21 18.74
CA ILE A 177 4.63 -24.82 18.71
C ILE A 177 4.54 -24.19 20.11
N ALA A 178 5.68 -23.77 20.65
CA ALA A 178 5.73 -22.99 21.88
C ALA A 178 5.54 -21.50 21.58
N TYR A 179 5.18 -20.73 22.61
CA TYR A 179 5.05 -19.28 22.48
C TYR A 179 6.40 -18.63 22.14
N HIS A 180 6.43 -17.81 21.09
CA HIS A 180 7.62 -17.06 20.63
C HIS A 180 8.11 -15.99 21.63
N GLY A 181 7.39 -15.75 22.73
CA GLY A 181 7.76 -14.74 23.71
C GLY A 181 7.41 -13.31 23.26
N PRO A 182 7.51 -12.32 24.15
CA PRO A 182 7.00 -10.97 23.91
C PRO A 182 7.80 -10.12 22.93
N ARG A 183 8.93 -10.63 22.40
CA ARG A 183 9.86 -9.86 21.55
C ARG A 183 10.25 -10.52 20.24
N GLN A 184 9.94 -11.81 20.04
CA GLN A 184 10.20 -12.50 18.78
C GLN A 184 8.99 -12.44 17.86
N HIS A 185 8.53 -11.22 17.60
CA HIS A 185 7.56 -10.94 16.55
C HIS A 185 8.09 -9.79 15.69
N SER A 186 7.68 -9.78 14.43
CA SER A 186 7.89 -8.68 13.49
C SER A 186 6.60 -8.41 12.73
N SER A 187 6.45 -7.19 12.23
CA SER A 187 5.35 -6.84 11.34
C SER A 187 5.79 -5.84 10.27
N THR A 188 5.12 -5.81 9.13
CA THR A 188 5.28 -4.75 8.14
C THR A 188 3.98 -4.59 7.35
N THR A 189 3.78 -3.45 6.72
CA THR A 189 2.57 -3.20 5.91
C THR A 189 2.98 -2.89 4.48
N VAL A 190 2.60 -3.75 3.55
CA VAL A 190 3.05 -3.74 2.15
C VAL A 190 1.93 -4.10 1.19
N ASN A 191 2.04 -3.65 -0.06
CA ASN A 191 1.19 -4.15 -1.13
C ASN A 191 1.78 -5.43 -1.72
N LEU A 192 1.12 -6.58 -1.50
CA LEU A 192 1.62 -7.87 -1.99
C LEU A 192 1.45 -8.02 -3.51
N ILE A 193 0.44 -7.39 -4.11
CA ILE A 193 0.15 -7.48 -5.55
C ILE A 193 0.91 -6.44 -6.36
N VAL A 194 0.99 -5.21 -5.88
CA VAL A 194 1.59 -4.09 -6.60
C VAL A 194 3.06 -3.98 -6.26
N ASP A 195 3.89 -3.82 -7.30
CA ASP A 195 5.32 -3.64 -7.12
C ASP A 195 5.62 -2.16 -6.83
N GLU A 196 5.73 -1.82 -5.54
CA GLU A 196 6.07 -0.47 -5.11
C GLU A 196 7.47 -0.06 -5.65
N ASP A 197 8.42 -0.99 -5.81
CA ASP A 197 9.77 -0.72 -6.31
C ASP A 197 9.81 -0.51 -7.84
N LEU A 198 8.97 -1.17 -8.64
CA LEU A 198 8.84 -0.89 -10.07
C LEU A 198 8.02 0.37 -10.36
N LEU A 199 7.11 0.75 -9.45
CA LEU A 199 6.36 1.99 -9.55
C LEU A 199 7.15 3.22 -9.09
N TYR A 200 8.05 3.07 -8.11
CA TYR A 200 8.77 4.18 -7.47
C TYR A 200 10.29 4.12 -7.61
N GLY A 201 10.82 3.09 -8.26
CA GLY A 201 12.24 2.76 -8.26
C GLY A 201 12.64 2.24 -6.88
N SER A 202 12.90 0.94 -6.76
CA SER A 202 13.86 0.44 -5.76
C SER A 202 15.04 1.38 -5.88
N ALA A 203 15.39 2.06 -4.78
CA ALA A 203 16.41 3.10 -4.75
C ALA A 203 17.47 2.71 -5.78
N PRO A 204 17.55 3.41 -6.93
CA PRO A 204 18.61 3.11 -7.83
C PRO A 204 19.85 3.19 -6.94
N SER A 205 20.83 2.36 -7.23
CA SER A 205 22.15 2.96 -7.25
C SER A 205 22.01 4.13 -8.22
N PHE A 206 21.57 5.27 -7.68
CA PHE A 206 21.40 6.53 -8.38
C PHE A 206 22.86 6.89 -8.60
N SER A 207 23.44 6.30 -9.65
CA SER A 207 24.36 7.08 -10.44
C SER A 207 23.55 8.33 -10.74
N SER A 208 23.93 9.40 -10.06
CA SER A 208 23.52 10.76 -10.32
C SER A 208 23.88 11.08 -11.76
N GLN A 209 23.15 10.52 -12.72
CA GLN A 209 22.96 11.12 -14.01
C GLN A 209 21.61 11.79 -13.93
N SER A 210 21.66 12.96 -13.31
CA SER A 210 20.64 13.99 -13.38
C SER A 210 20.06 14.07 -14.79
N GLN A 211 18.82 13.64 -14.98
CA GLN A 211 17.95 14.39 -15.87
C GLN A 211 17.37 15.54 -15.02
N SER A 212 18.19 16.59 -14.91
CA SER A 212 17.94 17.79 -14.11
C SER A 212 16.85 18.62 -14.77
N GLY A 213 15.64 18.59 -14.21
CA GLY A 213 14.57 19.49 -14.62
C GLY A 213 13.35 19.38 -13.71
N THR A 214 13.15 20.40 -12.88
CA THR A 214 11.84 20.69 -12.29
C THR A 214 11.14 21.69 -13.22
N VAL A 215 9.94 21.35 -13.67
CA VAL A 215 9.11 22.23 -14.51
C VAL A 215 7.97 22.76 -13.66
N LEU A 216 7.83 24.09 -13.58
CA LEU A 216 6.67 24.71 -12.95
C LEU A 216 5.47 24.54 -13.88
N LEU A 217 4.39 23.97 -13.36
CA LEU A 217 3.16 23.78 -14.12
C LEU A 217 2.18 24.94 -13.92
N ASP A 218 2.38 25.79 -12.91
CA ASP A 218 1.60 27.00 -12.67
C ASP A 218 2.50 28.23 -12.54
N GLU A 219 1.91 29.42 -12.66
CA GLU A 219 2.62 30.69 -12.54
C GLU A 219 3.09 30.97 -11.10
N GLY A 220 2.40 30.41 -10.09
CA GLY A 220 2.69 30.59 -8.67
C GLY A 220 3.76 29.64 -8.10
N GLY A 221 4.22 28.66 -8.88
CA GLY A 221 5.18 27.64 -8.44
C GLY A 221 4.66 26.72 -7.33
N ILE A 222 3.34 26.57 -7.23
CA ILE A 222 2.62 25.67 -6.33
C ILE A 222 2.65 24.25 -6.87
N VAL A 223 2.60 24.10 -8.20
CA VAL A 223 2.57 22.85 -8.93
C VAL A 223 3.88 22.63 -9.66
N LYS A 224 4.60 21.56 -9.33
CA LYS A 224 5.93 21.26 -9.89
C LYS A 224 5.99 19.83 -10.42
N ALA A 225 6.35 19.65 -11.67
CA ALA A 225 6.66 18.34 -12.23
C ALA A 225 8.16 18.04 -12.12
N HIS A 226 8.51 16.85 -11.67
CA HIS A 226 9.89 16.38 -11.55
C HIS A 226 10.19 15.30 -12.60
N GLY A 227 11.37 15.35 -13.20
CA GLY A 227 11.77 14.38 -14.24
C GLY A 227 11.00 14.53 -15.55
N PHE A 228 10.26 15.63 -15.72
CA PHE A 228 9.43 15.89 -16.89
C PHE A 228 10.19 16.64 -17.99
N ASN A 229 10.21 16.07 -19.20
CA ASN A 229 10.62 16.78 -20.41
C ASN A 229 9.38 17.06 -21.28
N PRO A 230 8.89 18.32 -21.37
CA PRO A 230 7.70 18.68 -22.13
C PRO A 230 7.81 18.41 -23.65
N ASN A 231 9.02 18.17 -24.16
CA ASN A 231 9.27 17.88 -25.58
C ASN A 231 9.39 16.38 -25.87
N SER A 232 9.28 15.51 -24.85
CA SER A 232 9.37 14.05 -25.00
C SER A 232 7.98 13.42 -24.96
N THR A 233 7.54 12.86 -26.08
CA THR A 233 6.25 12.13 -26.18
C THR A 233 6.38 10.65 -25.81
N THR A 234 7.57 10.20 -25.40
CA THR A 234 7.92 8.78 -25.24
C THR A 234 8.32 8.40 -23.82
N SER A 235 7.97 9.19 -22.79
CA SER A 235 8.25 8.80 -21.41
C SER A 235 7.50 7.50 -21.08
N LEU A 236 8.25 6.47 -20.66
CA LEU A 236 7.71 5.21 -20.16
C LEU A 236 7.43 5.28 -18.65
N GLU A 237 7.90 6.32 -17.98
CA GLU A 237 7.88 6.44 -16.51
C GLU A 237 6.78 7.40 -16.02
N PRO A 238 6.16 7.11 -14.87
CA PRO A 238 5.30 8.04 -14.14
C PRO A 238 6.05 9.33 -13.81
N ILE A 239 5.42 10.47 -14.08
CA ILE A 239 5.94 11.78 -13.66
C ILE A 239 5.39 12.11 -12.28
N ALA A 240 6.27 12.52 -11.36
CA ALA A 240 5.88 13.07 -10.07
C ALA A 240 5.46 14.53 -10.20
N VAL A 241 4.28 14.87 -9.69
CA VAL A 241 3.77 16.24 -9.64
C VAL A 241 3.51 16.63 -8.18
N ASP A 242 4.28 17.59 -7.68
CA ASP A 242 4.11 18.16 -6.35
C ASP A 242 3.12 19.31 -6.40
N ILE A 243 2.14 19.29 -5.50
CA ILE A 243 1.22 20.39 -5.21
C ILE A 243 1.50 20.79 -3.76
N GLN A 244 2.24 21.88 -3.55
CA GLN A 244 2.75 22.26 -2.25
C GLN A 244 2.33 23.67 -1.86
N LEU A 245 2.19 23.91 -0.56
CA LEU A 245 2.13 25.27 -0.05
C LEU A 245 3.32 26.11 -0.55
N PRO A 246 3.13 27.44 -0.67
CA PRO A 246 4.26 28.35 -0.77
C PRO A 246 5.09 28.24 0.52
N ASN A 247 6.24 28.91 0.55
CA ASN A 247 7.07 28.90 1.74
C ASN A 247 6.34 29.58 2.91
N ILE A 248 5.97 28.81 3.94
CA ILE A 248 5.25 29.34 5.11
C ILE A 248 6.06 29.18 6.40
N SER A 249 5.72 30.01 7.38
CA SER A 249 6.13 29.83 8.77
C SER A 249 4.92 30.01 9.68
N LEU A 250 4.80 29.18 10.72
CA LEU A 250 3.77 29.31 11.74
C LEU A 250 4.42 29.64 13.10
N PRO A 251 3.84 30.56 13.89
CA PRO A 251 4.28 30.82 15.25
C PRO A 251 4.32 29.54 16.10
N GLN A 252 5.29 29.45 17.01
CA GLN A 252 5.50 28.26 17.85
C GLN A 252 4.29 27.95 18.76
N ASP A 253 3.54 28.97 19.16
CA ASP A 253 2.32 28.90 19.97
C ASP A 253 1.06 28.55 19.16
N THR A 254 1.17 28.41 17.84
CA THR A 254 0.07 27.97 16.99
C THR A 254 -0.17 26.48 17.19
N VAL A 255 -1.23 26.13 17.93
CA VAL A 255 -1.61 24.73 18.21
C VAL A 255 -2.36 24.11 17.03
N THR A 256 -3.32 24.82 16.45
CA THR A 256 -4.06 24.36 15.25
C THR A 256 -4.07 25.45 14.20
N SER A 257 -3.83 25.09 12.94
CA SER A 257 -3.89 26.02 11.82
C SER A 257 -4.32 25.30 10.55
N PHE A 258 -5.19 25.95 9.77
CA PHE A 258 -5.63 25.48 8.47
C PHE A 258 -5.07 26.42 7.41
N VAL A 259 -3.95 26.02 6.82
CA VAL A 259 -3.28 26.82 5.80
C VAL A 259 -3.75 26.38 4.43
N CYS A 260 -4.24 27.31 3.63
CA CYS A 260 -4.67 27.07 2.27
C CYS A 260 -3.82 27.83 1.25
N VAL A 261 -3.73 27.30 0.03
CA VAL A 261 -3.26 28.02 -1.16
C VAL A 261 -4.20 27.74 -2.32
N ALA A 262 -4.54 28.80 -3.07
CA ALA A 262 -5.30 28.70 -4.31
C ALA A 262 -4.34 28.69 -5.50
N PHE A 263 -4.62 27.82 -6.48
CA PHE A 263 -3.81 27.71 -7.70
C PHE A 263 -4.66 27.24 -8.89
N LYS A 264 -4.15 27.49 -10.10
CA LYS A 264 -4.77 27.05 -11.34
C LYS A 264 -3.95 25.96 -12.03
N LEU A 265 -4.60 24.83 -12.33
CA LEU A 265 -4.03 23.80 -13.19
C LEU A 265 -4.27 24.18 -14.67
N PRO A 266 -3.24 24.25 -15.53
CA PRO A 266 -3.37 24.72 -16.90
C PRO A 266 -4.28 23.88 -17.80
N LEU A 267 -4.89 24.51 -18.80
CA LEU A 267 -5.80 23.88 -19.78
C LEU A 267 -5.21 22.69 -20.55
N GLY A 268 -3.88 22.64 -20.71
CA GLY A 268 -3.20 21.55 -21.42
C GLY A 268 -2.81 20.37 -20.54
N ILE A 269 -3.06 20.45 -19.22
CA ILE A 269 -2.54 19.49 -18.24
C ILE A 269 -3.72 18.84 -17.52
N SER A 270 -4.01 17.60 -17.90
CA SER A 270 -4.81 16.69 -17.07
C SER A 270 -3.86 15.68 -16.43
N VAL A 271 -3.91 15.55 -15.11
CA VAL A 271 -3.10 14.59 -14.36
C VAL A 271 -3.99 13.43 -13.97
N LYS A 272 -3.68 12.25 -14.48
CA LYS A 272 -4.29 11.01 -13.99
C LYS A 272 -3.42 10.45 -12.88
N SER A 273 -3.84 10.66 -11.64
CA SER A 273 -3.08 10.18 -10.49
C SER A 273 -3.28 8.68 -10.29
N MET A 274 -2.18 7.93 -10.28
CA MET A 274 -2.11 6.53 -9.90
C MET A 274 -1.55 6.31 -8.48
N GLY A 275 -1.30 7.40 -7.75
CA GLY A 275 -0.82 7.35 -6.38
C GLY A 275 -0.70 8.76 -5.80
N ILE A 276 -1.03 8.92 -4.52
CA ILE A 276 -0.95 10.21 -3.82
C ILE A 276 -0.24 10.04 -2.49
N GLU A 277 0.85 10.78 -2.28
CA GLU A 277 1.61 10.76 -1.03
C GLU A 277 1.76 12.15 -0.42
N THR A 278 2.03 12.18 0.89
CA THR A 278 2.37 13.44 1.58
C THR A 278 3.80 13.84 1.26
N VAL A 279 3.99 15.09 0.84
CA VAL A 279 5.30 15.69 0.60
C VAL A 279 5.50 16.90 1.52
N TRP A 280 6.72 17.06 2.04
CA TRP A 280 7.08 18.18 2.92
C TRP A 280 8.41 18.79 2.53
N GLY A 281 8.64 20.01 3.04
CA GLY A 281 9.80 20.83 2.71
C GLY A 281 10.09 20.87 1.20
N ASN A 282 11.30 20.52 0.80
CA ASN A 282 11.73 20.59 -0.60
C ASN A 282 11.56 19.26 -1.35
N GLY A 283 10.37 18.67 -1.27
CA GLY A 283 10.05 17.44 -2.01
C GLY A 283 10.32 16.15 -1.24
N GLN A 284 10.49 16.25 0.09
CA GLN A 284 10.74 15.12 0.98
C GLN A 284 9.46 14.32 1.20
N THR A 285 9.59 13.01 1.27
CA THR A 285 8.51 12.02 1.43
C THR A 285 8.94 10.96 2.43
N ARG A 286 8.04 10.01 2.77
CA ARG A 286 8.40 8.89 3.64
C ARG A 286 9.55 8.08 3.06
N GLY A 287 9.52 7.79 1.75
CA GLY A 287 10.57 7.01 1.09
C GLY A 287 11.96 7.66 1.16
N THR A 288 12.03 8.99 1.26
CA THR A 288 13.31 9.72 1.30
C THR A 288 13.78 10.07 2.72
N MET A 289 12.87 10.24 3.68
CA MET A 289 13.20 10.71 5.03
C MET A 289 12.64 9.87 6.19
N GLY A 290 11.99 8.75 5.90
CA GLY A 290 11.52 7.77 6.88
C GLY A 290 10.22 8.16 7.60
N LYS A 291 10.21 9.26 8.36
CA LYS A 291 9.05 9.66 9.21
C LYS A 291 8.44 10.99 8.77
N GLN A 292 7.11 10.99 8.55
CA GLN A 292 6.33 12.21 8.32
C GLN A 292 6.36 13.12 9.56
N PRO A 293 6.40 14.46 9.40
CA PRO A 293 6.25 15.38 10.53
C PRO A 293 4.95 15.15 11.30
N ASP A 294 5.05 14.89 12.61
CA ASP A 294 3.90 14.57 13.49
C ASP A 294 2.83 15.68 13.52
N ARG A 295 3.25 16.92 13.19
CA ARG A 295 2.43 18.13 13.15
C ARG A 295 1.42 18.20 11.99
N ILE A 296 1.53 17.32 10.99
CA ILE A 296 0.60 17.30 9.86
C ILE A 296 -0.55 16.36 10.23
N SER A 297 -1.74 16.92 10.42
CA SER A 297 -2.94 16.17 10.79
C SER A 297 -3.63 15.58 9.56
N HIS A 298 -3.98 16.43 8.60
CA HIS A 298 -4.55 16.01 7.32
C HIS A 298 -4.35 17.08 6.23
N GLN A 299 -4.60 16.68 5.00
CA GLN A 299 -4.50 17.48 3.81
C GLN A 299 -5.71 17.26 2.92
N ALA A 300 -6.17 18.29 2.22
CA ALA A 300 -7.27 18.17 1.29
C ALA A 300 -7.04 19.04 0.05
N LEU A 301 -7.38 18.48 -1.11
CA LEU A 301 -7.39 19.19 -2.38
C LEU A 301 -8.84 19.36 -2.81
N PHE A 302 -9.23 20.61 -3.05
CA PHE A 302 -10.57 20.98 -3.47
C PHE A 302 -10.55 21.46 -4.91
N ARG A 303 -11.53 21.05 -5.73
CA ARG A 303 -11.79 21.60 -7.07
C ARG A 303 -12.95 22.58 -6.98
N CYS A 304 -12.77 23.77 -7.54
CA CYS A 304 -13.76 24.84 -7.51
C CYS A 304 -14.41 25.04 -8.89
N SER A 305 -15.74 25.14 -8.93
CA SER A 305 -16.50 25.28 -10.18
C SER A 305 -16.46 26.69 -10.79
N GLU A 306 -16.23 27.73 -9.98
CA GLU A 306 -16.25 29.13 -10.42
C GLU A 306 -14.84 29.74 -10.42
N ALA A 307 -14.36 30.12 -11.61
CA ALA A 307 -13.02 30.67 -11.80
C ALA A 307 -12.85 32.11 -11.32
N GLU A 308 -13.89 32.93 -11.42
CA GLU A 308 -13.82 34.36 -11.13
C GLU A 308 -13.66 34.68 -9.64
N ASN A 309 -14.09 33.78 -8.75
CA ASN A 309 -14.02 33.97 -7.29
C ASN A 309 -12.77 33.37 -6.65
N VAL A 310 -12.12 32.39 -7.30
CA VAL A 310 -10.82 31.86 -6.83
C VAL A 310 -9.69 32.82 -7.17
N GLY A 311 -9.76 33.56 -8.28
CA GLY A 311 -8.78 34.59 -8.63
C GLY A 311 -8.77 35.82 -7.68
N LEU A 312 -9.79 35.95 -6.82
CA LEU A 312 -9.79 36.91 -5.70
C LEU A 312 -9.05 36.38 -4.46
N LEU A 313 -8.89 35.07 -4.35
CA LEU A 313 -7.93 34.47 -3.42
C LEU A 313 -6.55 34.73 -4.03
N ILE A 314 -5.60 35.18 -3.22
CA ILE A 314 -4.31 35.63 -3.71
C ILE A 314 -3.56 34.42 -4.28
N GLU A 315 -3.63 34.22 -5.61
CA GLU A 315 -3.07 33.06 -6.29
C GLU A 315 -1.59 32.87 -5.91
N GLY A 316 -1.24 31.66 -5.46
CA GLY A 316 0.11 31.33 -5.00
C GLY A 316 0.51 31.85 -3.61
N GLN A 317 -0.33 32.63 -2.91
CA GLN A 317 -0.09 33.01 -1.52
C GLN A 317 -0.87 32.14 -0.55
N ALA A 318 -0.26 31.84 0.60
CA ALA A 318 -0.91 31.12 1.67
C ALA A 318 -1.89 32.05 2.41
N PHE A 319 -3.04 31.50 2.81
CA PHE A 319 -4.03 32.17 3.63
C PHE A 319 -4.63 31.20 4.67
N ASP A 320 -5.16 31.75 5.75
CA ASP A 320 -5.90 30.98 6.75
C ASP A 320 -7.30 30.66 6.22
N CYS A 321 -7.67 29.39 6.26
CA CYS A 321 -8.96 28.87 5.82
C CYS A 321 -9.68 28.06 6.92
N GLY A 322 -9.38 28.32 8.20
CA GLY A 322 -10.00 27.64 9.33
C GLY A 322 -11.54 27.72 9.34
N GLU A 323 -12.09 28.85 8.91
CA GLU A 323 -13.55 29.07 8.80
C GLU A 323 -14.21 28.26 7.66
N GLY A 324 -13.42 27.65 6.78
CA GLY A 324 -13.93 26.83 5.68
C GLY A 324 -13.28 27.15 4.33
N VAL A 325 -13.59 26.32 3.34
CA VAL A 325 -13.38 26.63 1.91
C VAL A 325 -14.69 27.13 1.32
N PRO A 326 -14.67 27.90 0.22
CA PRO A 326 -15.89 28.34 -0.44
C PRO A 326 -16.81 27.17 -0.81
N SER A 327 -18.12 27.35 -0.71
CA SER A 327 -19.13 26.29 -0.91
C SER A 327 -19.18 25.73 -2.34
N TYR A 328 -18.65 26.48 -3.32
CA TYR A 328 -18.50 26.06 -4.71
C TYR A 328 -17.22 25.24 -4.95
N CYS A 329 -16.45 24.94 -3.90
CA CYS A 329 -15.29 24.07 -3.94
C CYS A 329 -15.63 22.71 -3.32
N HIS A 330 -15.47 21.66 -4.12
CA HIS A 330 -15.75 20.28 -3.72
C HIS A 330 -14.44 19.54 -3.44
N VAL A 331 -14.44 18.67 -2.43
CA VAL A 331 -13.29 17.82 -2.13
C VAL A 331 -13.02 16.91 -3.34
N SER A 332 -11.86 17.11 -3.97
CA SER A 332 -11.33 16.17 -4.96
C SER A 332 -10.61 15.03 -4.27
N PHE A 333 -9.93 15.35 -3.18
CA PHE A 333 -9.11 14.42 -2.43
C PHE A 333 -8.93 14.89 -0.98
N ALA A 334 -8.87 13.93 -0.05
CA ALA A 334 -8.46 14.18 1.32
C ALA A 334 -7.60 13.01 1.82
N ALA A 335 -6.45 13.34 2.40
CA ALA A 335 -5.57 12.38 3.05
C ALA A 335 -5.33 12.80 4.49
N THR A 336 -5.45 11.86 5.41
CA THR A 336 -4.98 12.02 6.79
C THR A 336 -3.47 11.69 6.84
N ARG A 337 -2.98 11.14 7.94
CA ARG A 337 -1.64 10.54 8.07
C ARG A 337 -1.41 9.30 7.17
N ALA A 338 -2.29 9.07 6.18
CA ALA A 338 -2.06 8.09 5.13
C ALA A 338 -0.83 8.52 4.33
N LEU A 339 0.24 7.73 4.44
CA LEU A 339 1.54 8.06 3.85
C LEU A 339 1.49 7.96 2.32
N LEU A 340 0.66 7.07 1.79
CA LEU A 340 0.40 6.87 0.37
C LEU A 340 -1.02 6.30 0.18
N ILE A 341 -1.77 6.84 -0.77
CA ILE A 341 -3.07 6.31 -1.23
C ILE A 341 -2.91 5.83 -2.68
N GLU A 342 -3.21 4.55 -2.91
CA GLU A 342 -3.10 3.90 -4.21
C GLU A 342 -4.50 3.53 -4.74
N PRO A 343 -4.92 4.10 -5.88
CA PRO A 343 -6.06 3.61 -6.65
C PRO A 343 -5.91 2.12 -7.03
N PRO A 344 -7.02 1.36 -7.15
CA PRO A 344 -6.98 0.01 -7.71
C PRO A 344 -6.38 -0.01 -9.13
N PRO A 345 -5.79 -1.13 -9.58
CA PRO A 345 -5.25 -1.25 -10.93
C PRO A 345 -6.28 -0.84 -12.01
N GLY A 346 -5.88 0.06 -12.91
CA GLY A 346 -6.77 0.59 -13.95
C GLY A 346 -7.76 1.65 -13.47
N ALA A 347 -7.65 2.13 -12.22
CA ALA A 347 -8.35 3.31 -11.73
C ALA A 347 -7.37 4.48 -11.57
N HIS A 348 -7.87 5.70 -11.70
CA HIS A 348 -7.09 6.91 -11.43
C HIS A 348 -7.96 8.01 -10.84
N ILE A 349 -7.31 8.95 -10.16
CA ILE A 349 -7.94 10.20 -9.73
C ILE A 349 -7.63 11.25 -10.80
N PRO A 350 -8.62 11.68 -11.61
CA PRO A 350 -8.39 12.71 -12.62
C PRO A 350 -8.32 14.09 -11.97
N LEU A 351 -7.22 14.79 -12.19
CA LEU A 351 -7.07 16.22 -11.91
C LEU A 351 -7.15 16.96 -13.24
N GLU A 352 -8.35 17.42 -13.55
CA GLU A 352 -8.62 18.17 -14.77
C GLU A 352 -8.16 19.62 -14.66
N PRO A 353 -7.92 20.31 -15.79
CA PRO A 353 -7.69 21.74 -15.78
C PRO A 353 -8.78 22.51 -15.01
N GLY A 354 -8.38 23.56 -14.29
CA GLY A 354 -9.31 24.33 -13.47
C GLY A 354 -8.66 24.92 -12.21
N ASN A 355 -9.51 25.40 -11.32
CA ASN A 355 -9.09 26.07 -10.09
C ASN A 355 -9.16 25.11 -8.91
N TYR A 356 -8.12 25.16 -8.09
CA TYR A 356 -7.97 24.29 -6.95
C TYR A 356 -7.57 25.06 -5.69
N ILE A 357 -7.91 24.48 -4.55
CA ILE A 357 -7.41 24.90 -3.24
C ILE A 357 -6.74 23.70 -2.59
N LEU A 358 -5.46 23.81 -2.25
CA LEU A 358 -4.80 22.88 -1.33
C LEU A 358 -4.98 23.41 0.09
N ARG A 359 -5.39 22.55 1.02
CA ARG A 359 -5.45 22.80 2.45
C ARG A 359 -4.53 21.83 3.19
N VAL A 360 -3.77 22.36 4.14
CA VAL A 360 -3.01 21.57 5.12
C VAL A 360 -3.49 21.96 6.52
N HIS A 361 -3.95 20.97 7.28
CA HIS A 361 -4.25 21.13 8.70
C HIS A 361 -3.03 20.75 9.53
N TYR A 362 -2.47 21.75 10.21
CA TYR A 362 -1.41 21.56 11.20
C TYR A 362 -2.03 21.40 12.59
N ASP A 363 -1.63 20.33 13.27
CA ASP A 363 -1.90 20.10 14.69
C ASP A 363 -0.56 19.98 15.41
N ASN A 364 -0.14 21.09 16.00
CA ASN A 364 1.17 21.28 16.60
C ASN A 364 1.09 21.30 18.13
N ALA A 365 0.47 20.28 18.72
CA ALA A 365 0.38 20.12 20.18
C ALA A 365 1.75 20.17 20.89
N ALA A 366 2.84 19.80 20.19
CA ALA A 366 4.20 19.85 20.72
C ALA A 366 4.84 21.25 20.70
N GLY A 367 4.21 22.24 20.08
CA GLY A 367 4.74 23.60 19.96
C GLY A 367 6.10 23.64 19.26
N SER A 368 6.27 22.84 18.21
CA SER A 368 7.51 22.86 17.41
C SER A 368 7.43 23.98 16.38
N PRO A 369 8.52 24.72 16.13
CA PRO A 369 8.53 25.74 15.09
C PRO A 369 8.26 25.12 13.72
N VAL A 370 7.37 25.75 12.95
CA VAL A 370 7.13 25.45 11.54
C VAL A 370 7.84 26.53 10.76
N ASP A 371 9.03 26.22 10.26
CA ASP A 371 9.88 27.16 9.53
C ASP A 371 10.14 26.69 8.12
N ALA A 372 9.93 27.60 7.17
CA ALA A 372 10.12 27.37 5.75
C ALA A 372 9.43 26.07 5.24
N ASP A 373 8.22 25.82 5.76
CA ASP A 373 7.47 24.62 5.46
C ASP A 373 6.73 24.77 4.13
N ARG A 374 6.69 23.67 3.36
CA ARG A 374 6.03 23.59 2.06
C ARG A 374 5.25 22.29 1.95
N THR A 375 4.57 21.92 3.02
CA THR A 375 3.79 20.68 3.04
C THR A 375 2.73 20.70 1.94
N GLY A 376 2.49 19.53 1.37
CA GLY A 376 1.49 19.31 0.34
C GLY A 376 1.38 17.85 -0.04
N LEU A 377 0.96 17.65 -1.29
CA LEU A 377 0.71 16.34 -1.88
C LEU A 377 1.59 16.13 -3.10
N ARG A 378 2.14 14.92 -3.25
CA ARG A 378 2.72 14.47 -4.52
C ARG A 378 1.75 13.51 -5.17
N VAL A 379 1.49 13.72 -6.46
CA VAL A 379 0.69 12.83 -7.29
C VAL A 379 1.57 12.20 -8.36
N TRP A 380 1.40 10.90 -8.58
CA TRP A 380 2.12 10.14 -9.60
C TRP A 380 1.25 9.99 -10.83
N THR A 381 1.72 10.46 -11.98
CA THR A 381 0.94 10.47 -13.22
C THR A 381 0.97 9.11 -13.94
N GLU A 382 -0.11 8.75 -14.62
CA GLU A 382 -0.12 7.62 -15.57
C GLU A 382 0.88 7.87 -16.72
N PRO A 383 1.80 6.94 -17.03
CA PRO A 383 2.71 7.06 -18.16
C PRO A 383 1.94 7.23 -19.49
N PRO A 384 2.40 8.10 -20.42
CA PRO A 384 1.76 8.28 -21.73
C PRO A 384 1.57 6.97 -22.51
N THR A 385 2.47 5.99 -22.35
CA THR A 385 2.42 4.69 -23.02
C THR A 385 1.41 3.71 -22.40
N MET A 386 0.97 3.95 -21.17
CA MET A 386 -0.07 3.17 -20.48
C MET A 386 -1.49 3.59 -20.88
N GLN A 387 -1.65 4.76 -21.53
CA GLN A 387 -2.96 5.35 -21.90
C GLN A 387 -3.87 4.45 -22.78
N SER A 388 -3.38 3.34 -23.35
CA SER A 388 -4.17 2.51 -24.29
C SER A 388 -4.72 1.19 -23.75
N ARG A 389 -4.35 0.74 -22.52
CA ARG A 389 -4.63 -0.65 -22.12
C ARG A 389 -5.86 -0.90 -21.26
N THR A 390 -6.48 0.12 -20.68
CA THR A 390 -7.75 -0.04 -19.95
C THR A 390 -8.63 1.18 -20.19
N LYS A 391 -9.94 1.01 -20.30
CA LYS A 391 -10.87 2.13 -20.10
C LYS A 391 -10.82 2.41 -18.60
N PRO A 392 -10.05 3.38 -18.12
CA PRO A 392 -9.75 3.41 -16.71
C PRO A 392 -11.01 3.85 -15.97
N ALA A 393 -11.27 3.29 -14.80
CA ALA A 393 -12.35 3.76 -13.95
C ALA A 393 -11.96 5.13 -13.37
N ASN A 394 -12.85 6.12 -13.51
CA ASN A 394 -12.70 7.39 -12.81
C ASN A 394 -13.03 7.16 -11.34
N LEU A 395 -12.08 7.45 -10.46
CA LEU A 395 -12.38 7.49 -9.03
C LEU A 395 -13.16 8.76 -8.72
N VAL A 396 -14.29 8.59 -8.05
CA VAL A 396 -15.13 9.69 -7.59
C VAL A 396 -15.14 9.67 -6.07
N TYR A 397 -14.78 10.81 -5.47
CA TYR A 397 -14.89 11.00 -4.03
C TYR A 397 -16.35 11.31 -3.66
N HIS A 398 -16.93 10.51 -2.77
CA HIS A 398 -18.27 10.76 -2.22
C HIS A 398 -18.13 11.06 -0.72
N GLY A 399 -18.46 12.29 -0.33
CA GLY A 399 -18.46 12.73 1.07
C GLY A 399 -19.87 12.99 1.60
N GLY A 400 -20.22 12.36 2.71
CA GLY A 400 -21.38 12.75 3.51
C GLY A 400 -20.94 13.77 4.56
N ILE A 401 -21.41 15.03 4.44
CA ILE A 401 -21.08 16.08 5.40
C ILE A 401 -22.31 16.38 6.24
N LYS A 402 -22.18 16.31 7.56
CA LYS A 402 -23.18 16.82 8.50
C LYS A 402 -22.59 18.03 9.22
N SER A 403 -22.99 19.22 8.79
CA SER A 403 -22.52 20.49 9.34
C SER A 403 -23.06 20.81 10.73
N THR A 404 -24.09 20.08 11.19
CA THR A 404 -24.69 20.23 12.50
C THR A 404 -24.77 18.89 13.21
N ILE A 405 -23.71 18.55 13.93
CA ILE A 405 -23.72 17.44 14.90
C ILE A 405 -24.05 18.04 16.26
N GLN A 406 -25.25 17.76 16.77
CA GLN A 406 -25.61 18.08 18.14
C GLN A 406 -25.30 16.85 19.00
N ILE A 407 -24.23 16.96 19.79
CA ILE A 407 -23.91 16.03 20.85
C ILE A 407 -24.73 16.48 22.08
N PRO A 408 -25.55 15.62 22.70
CA PRO A 408 -26.24 15.95 23.94
C PRO A 408 -25.23 16.43 24.98
N ALA A 409 -25.55 17.52 25.68
CA ALA A 409 -24.68 18.11 26.70
C ALA A 409 -24.65 17.31 28.03
N ASP A 410 -25.17 16.08 28.04
CA ASP A 410 -25.26 15.27 29.24
C ASP A 410 -23.88 14.65 29.56
N PRO A 411 -23.24 15.07 30.66
CA PRO A 411 -21.92 14.57 31.05
C PRO A 411 -21.93 13.10 31.51
N GLU A 412 -23.10 12.50 31.76
CA GLU A 412 -23.23 11.08 32.11
C GLU A 412 -23.50 10.19 30.88
N GLN A 413 -23.72 10.78 29.71
CA GLN A 413 -23.95 10.03 28.47
C GLN A 413 -22.68 9.30 28.04
N LYS A 414 -22.63 7.99 28.30
CA LYS A 414 -21.48 7.14 27.98
C LYS A 414 -21.35 6.77 26.50
N ASP A 415 -22.46 6.76 25.77
CA ASP A 415 -22.49 6.40 24.36
C ASP A 415 -23.61 7.15 23.64
N TYR A 416 -23.34 7.73 22.47
CA TYR A 416 -24.32 8.46 21.67
C TYR A 416 -24.02 8.29 20.19
N ALA A 417 -24.92 7.62 19.47
CA ALA A 417 -24.77 7.37 18.05
C ALA A 417 -25.44 8.47 17.21
N VAL A 418 -24.69 9.04 16.27
CA VAL A 418 -25.22 9.96 15.26
C VAL A 418 -25.40 9.20 13.97
N HIS A 419 -26.65 9.02 13.54
CA HIS A 419 -26.97 8.36 12.28
C HIS A 419 -27.16 9.38 11.15
N PHE A 420 -26.69 9.02 9.96
CA PHE A 420 -27.03 9.68 8.71
C PHE A 420 -27.33 8.62 7.65
N GLN A 421 -28.24 8.94 6.73
CA GLN A 421 -28.62 8.06 5.64
C GLN A 421 -28.65 8.84 4.33
N ILE A 422 -27.97 8.31 3.32
CA ILE A 422 -28.17 8.72 1.94
C ILE A 422 -29.39 7.96 1.42
N SER A 423 -30.44 8.66 0.98
CA SER A 423 -31.69 8.00 0.58
C SER A 423 -31.52 7.20 -0.72
N GLY A 424 -32.45 6.27 -0.96
CA GLY A 424 -32.49 5.51 -2.22
C GLY A 424 -32.70 6.42 -3.44
N GLU A 425 -33.47 7.50 -3.29
CA GLU A 425 -33.69 8.51 -4.32
C GLU A 425 -32.41 9.31 -4.62
N ALA A 426 -31.70 9.75 -3.57
CA ALA A 426 -30.46 10.52 -3.72
C ALA A 426 -29.35 9.68 -4.36
N SER A 427 -29.17 8.44 -3.89
CA SER A 427 -28.20 7.51 -4.48
C SER A 427 -28.53 7.19 -5.94
N LYS A 428 -29.80 6.97 -6.28
CA LYS A 428 -30.25 6.73 -7.67
C LYS A 428 -30.07 7.95 -8.58
N ALA A 429 -30.14 9.16 -8.03
CA ALA A 429 -29.96 10.39 -8.80
C ALA A 429 -28.49 10.67 -9.16
N VAL A 430 -27.54 10.19 -8.33
CA VAL A 430 -26.11 10.52 -8.46
C VAL A 430 -25.29 9.34 -8.98
N LEU A 431 -25.62 8.11 -8.59
CA LEU A 431 -24.84 6.92 -8.96
C LEU A 431 -25.20 6.44 -10.38
N PRO A 432 -24.23 5.97 -11.17
CA PRO A 432 -24.49 5.41 -12.48
C PRO A 432 -25.35 4.14 -12.38
N PRO A 433 -26.12 3.78 -13.42
CA PRO A 433 -26.96 2.57 -13.42
C PRO A 433 -26.20 1.27 -13.18
N THR A 434 -24.91 1.24 -13.50
CA THR A 434 -24.00 0.10 -13.26
C THR A 434 -23.56 -0.03 -11.81
N GLY A 435 -23.84 0.97 -10.96
CA GLY A 435 -23.30 1.06 -9.60
C GLY A 435 -21.85 1.53 -9.56
N VAL A 436 -21.30 1.56 -8.35
CA VAL A 436 -19.91 1.94 -8.06
C VAL A 436 -19.26 0.87 -7.17
N HIS A 437 -17.93 0.80 -7.25
CA HIS A 437 -17.12 -0.03 -6.34
C HIS A 437 -16.45 0.89 -5.32
N VAL A 438 -16.66 0.63 -4.03
CA VAL A 438 -15.98 1.35 -2.95
C VAL A 438 -14.68 0.62 -2.67
N PHE A 439 -13.54 1.29 -2.86
CA PHE A 439 -12.21 0.72 -2.61
C PHE A 439 -11.50 1.36 -1.41
N LEU A 440 -11.91 2.57 -1.04
CA LEU A 440 -11.37 3.32 0.09
C LEU A 440 -12.53 4.00 0.81
N SER A 441 -12.54 3.88 2.13
CA SER A 441 -13.37 4.71 3.00
C SER A 441 -12.48 5.42 4.00
N GLN A 442 -12.78 6.69 4.27
CA GLN A 442 -12.09 7.49 5.26
C GLN A 442 -13.11 8.02 6.25
N LEU A 443 -12.97 7.61 7.51
CA LEU A 443 -13.73 8.17 8.61
C LEU A 443 -13.06 9.44 9.11
N HIS A 444 -13.81 10.52 9.23
CA HIS A 444 -13.36 11.77 9.82
C HIS A 444 -14.19 12.09 11.06
N MET A 445 -13.53 12.15 12.22
CA MET A 445 -14.13 12.50 13.50
C MET A 445 -13.14 13.38 14.29
N HIS A 446 -13.68 14.19 15.20
CA HIS A 446 -12.89 14.93 16.18
C HIS A 446 -12.71 14.10 17.47
N SER A 447 -12.20 14.72 18.53
CA SER A 447 -11.77 14.05 19.78
C SER A 447 -12.85 13.26 20.54
N SER A 448 -14.14 13.49 20.29
CA SER A 448 -15.23 12.74 20.93
C SER A 448 -15.72 11.52 20.13
N GLY A 449 -15.21 11.33 18.90
CA GLY A 449 -15.57 10.17 18.09
C GLY A 449 -14.87 8.91 18.58
N LEU A 450 -15.62 7.83 18.79
CA LEU A 450 -15.07 6.55 19.26
C LEU A 450 -15.24 5.43 18.22
N HIS A 451 -16.29 5.51 17.40
CA HIS A 451 -16.68 4.44 16.50
C HIS A 451 -17.42 5.03 15.29
N GLY A 452 -17.11 4.54 14.10
CA GLY A 452 -17.80 4.90 12.89
C GLY A 452 -18.10 3.68 12.04
N ARG A 453 -19.32 3.64 11.52
CA ARG A 453 -19.83 2.55 10.69
C ARG A 453 -20.57 3.10 9.49
N LEU A 454 -20.30 2.57 8.31
CA LEU A 454 -21.09 2.82 7.10
C LEU A 454 -21.68 1.51 6.60
N GLN A 455 -22.98 1.53 6.34
CA GLN A 455 -23.72 0.34 5.94
C GLN A 455 -24.36 0.53 4.57
N LEU A 456 -24.33 -0.52 3.76
CA LEU A 456 -25.14 -0.60 2.54
C LEU A 456 -26.47 -1.26 2.87
N VAL A 457 -27.56 -0.53 2.62
CA VAL A 457 -28.94 -1.00 2.82
C VAL A 457 -29.68 -0.97 1.49
N ARG A 458 -30.35 -2.06 1.13
CA ARG A 458 -31.23 -2.13 -0.06
C ARG A 458 -32.63 -2.53 0.37
N ASN A 459 -33.63 -1.69 0.04
CA ASN A 459 -35.04 -1.94 0.37
C ASN A 459 -35.28 -2.26 1.86
N GLY A 460 -34.56 -1.58 2.76
CA GLY A 460 -34.64 -1.81 4.20
C GLY A 460 -33.86 -3.03 4.71
N VAL A 461 -33.21 -3.78 3.83
CA VAL A 461 -32.37 -4.93 4.18
C VAL A 461 -30.90 -4.51 4.22
N HIS A 462 -30.22 -4.75 5.34
CA HIS A 462 -28.78 -4.61 5.45
C HIS A 462 -28.09 -5.63 4.54
N ILE A 463 -27.17 -5.15 3.71
CA ILE A 463 -26.43 -5.99 2.75
C ILE A 463 -25.02 -6.26 3.26
N MET A 464 -24.32 -5.20 3.66
CA MET A 464 -22.95 -5.30 4.18
C MET A 464 -22.58 -4.02 4.93
N ASP A 465 -21.59 -4.12 5.81
CA ASP A 465 -20.88 -2.96 6.33
C ASP A 465 -19.78 -2.59 5.35
N VAL A 466 -19.85 -1.39 4.77
CA VAL A 466 -18.84 -0.85 3.86
C VAL A 466 -17.56 -0.53 4.62
N PHE A 467 -17.69 -0.07 5.86
CA PHE A 467 -16.62 -0.08 6.87
C PHE A 467 -17.22 -0.09 8.27
N ASP A 468 -16.47 -0.64 9.22
CA ASP A 468 -16.79 -0.67 10.64
C ASP A 468 -15.49 -0.51 11.42
N THR A 469 -15.26 0.66 12.04
CA THR A 469 -13.96 0.97 12.64
C THR A 469 -14.09 1.81 13.90
N ILE A 470 -13.21 1.54 14.86
CA ILE A 470 -13.04 2.34 16.08
C ILE A 470 -12.02 3.45 15.83
N SER A 471 -12.26 4.61 16.42
CA SER A 471 -11.28 5.69 16.47
C SER A 471 -10.07 5.24 17.29
N TYR A 472 -8.87 5.45 16.77
CA TYR A 472 -7.62 5.29 17.53
C TYR A 472 -7.29 6.54 18.33
#